data_AF-A0A7L4PLE3-F1
#
_entry.id   AF-A0A7L4PLE3-F1
#
_cell.length_a   1.000
_cell.length_b   1.000
_cell.length_c   1.000
_cell.angle_alpha   90.00
_cell.angle_beta   90.00
_cell.angle_gamma   90.00
#
_symmetry.space_group_name_H-M   'P 1'
#
loop_
_entity.id
_entity.type
_entity.pdbx_description
1 polymer ?
#
loop_
_entity_poly.entity_id
_entity_poly.type
_entity_poly.pdbx_seq_one_letter_code
_entity_poly.pdbx_strand_id
1 'polypeptide(L)'
;MDHGDRTFCLMEAEDEVELAGLLCGHVWNLCRGFVHQGLLILNDSASEDQPARYAIVRMERDDDGLISGVQVDSFTFGGADPKAARQRLQEVREGRDFMSQPLTVRTEPHWHHTCELCRL
;
A
#
# COMPACT_ATOMS: atom_id res chain seq x y z
N MET A 1 -6.95 3.99 7.85
CA MET A 1 -5.68 4.53 7.35
C MET A 1 -5.41 5.83 8.09
N ASP A 2 -4.24 5.98 8.67
CA ASP A 2 -3.92 7.17 9.47
C ASP A 2 -3.46 8.34 8.59
N HIS A 3 -2.90 8.08 7.41
CA HIS A 3 -2.34 9.08 6.50
C HIS A 3 -3.03 9.10 5.12
N GLY A 4 -4.36 9.10 5.10
CA GLY A 4 -5.16 9.08 3.86
C GLY A 4 -5.14 10.38 3.04
N ASP A 5 -4.55 11.45 3.58
CA ASP A 5 -4.35 12.74 2.92
C ASP A 5 -3.09 12.79 2.04
N ARG A 6 -2.23 11.76 2.11
CA ARG A 6 -1.05 11.64 1.25
C ARG A 6 -1.45 11.39 -0.21
N THR A 7 -0.61 11.89 -1.10
CA THR A 7 -0.61 11.49 -2.51
C THR A 7 0.41 10.37 -2.69
N PHE A 8 -0.03 9.24 -3.24
CA PHE A 8 0.80 8.05 -3.37
C PHE A 8 1.38 7.90 -4.78
N CYS A 9 2.66 7.60 -4.86
CA CYS A 9 3.25 7.13 -6.10
C CYS A 9 3.21 5.60 -6.13
N LEU A 10 2.50 5.06 -7.12
CA LEU A 10 2.27 3.62 -7.24
C LEU A 10 3.36 2.93 -8.04
N MET A 11 3.71 1.73 -7.59
CA MET A 11 4.50 0.77 -8.32
C MET A 11 3.64 -0.48 -8.56
N GLU A 12 3.57 -0.95 -9.80
CA GLU A 12 2.93 -2.22 -10.10
C GLU A 12 3.89 -3.36 -9.75
N ALA A 13 3.41 -4.34 -8.98
CA ALA A 13 4.15 -5.58 -8.73
C ALA A 13 3.68 -6.67 -9.72
N GLU A 14 4.62 -7.38 -10.32
CA GLU A 14 4.40 -8.43 -11.31
C GLU A 14 3.63 -9.61 -10.71
N ASP A 15 4.02 -10.03 -9.50
CA ASP A 15 3.39 -11.13 -8.77
C ASP A 15 3.38 -10.91 -7.25
N GLU A 16 2.66 -11.79 -6.53
CA GLU A 16 2.58 -11.73 -5.07
C GLU A 16 3.92 -11.98 -4.36
N VAL A 17 4.83 -12.73 -4.98
CA VAL A 17 6.14 -13.03 -4.41
C VAL A 17 7.01 -11.78 -4.45
N GLU A 18 7.01 -11.09 -5.58
CA GLU A 18 7.65 -9.79 -5.71
C GLU A 18 7.02 -8.79 -4.73
N LEU A 19 5.69 -8.67 -4.70
CA LEU A 19 5.01 -7.75 -3.78
C LEU A 19 5.39 -8.00 -2.32
N ALA A 20 5.34 -9.25 -1.85
CA ALA A 20 5.76 -9.59 -0.50
C ALA A 20 7.25 -9.27 -0.24
N GLY A 21 8.12 -9.50 -1.24
CA GLY A 21 9.53 -9.12 -1.19
C GLY A 21 9.72 -7.60 -1.06
N LEU A 22 8.99 -6.81 -1.85
CA LEU A 22 9.03 -5.35 -1.82
C LEU A 22 8.56 -4.80 -0.46
N LEU A 23 7.49 -5.35 0.09
CA LEU A 23 6.90 -4.88 1.35
C LEU A 23 7.74 -5.22 2.58
N CYS A 24 8.39 -6.39 2.60
CA CYS A 24 9.17 -6.87 3.74
C CYS A 24 10.66 -6.48 3.68
N GLY A 25 11.22 -6.42 2.47
CA GLY A 25 12.67 -6.34 2.24
C GLY A 25 13.23 -4.93 2.15
N HIS A 26 12.39 -3.90 2.08
CA HIS A 26 12.79 -2.54 1.81
C HIS A 26 12.13 -1.54 2.76
N VAL A 27 12.87 -0.48 3.10
CA VAL A 27 12.31 0.74 3.66
C VAL A 27 11.96 1.65 2.51
N TRP A 28 10.67 1.98 2.37
CA TRP A 28 10.17 2.85 1.32
C TRP A 28 9.82 4.22 1.87
N ASN A 29 9.90 5.21 0.98
CA ASN A 29 9.37 6.53 1.25
C ASN A 29 7.89 6.48 1.63
N LEU A 30 7.46 7.41 2.51
CA LEU A 30 6.11 7.41 3.09
C LEU A 30 4.96 7.58 2.09
N CYS A 31 5.25 8.10 0.90
CA CYS A 31 4.30 8.24 -0.21
C CYS A 31 4.34 7.06 -1.19
N ARG A 32 5.05 5.97 -0.87
CA ARG A 32 5.04 4.78 -1.72
C ARG A 32 3.75 3.98 -1.57
N GLY A 33 3.18 3.58 -2.69
CA GLY A 33 2.16 2.53 -2.75
C GLY A 33 2.51 1.47 -3.77
N PHE A 34 1.84 0.33 -3.68
CA PHE A 34 1.94 -0.77 -4.63
C PHE A 34 0.56 -1.15 -5.14
N VAL A 35 0.49 -1.55 -6.42
CA VAL A 35 -0.71 -2.11 -7.03
C VAL A 35 -0.42 -3.54 -7.46
N HIS A 36 -1.35 -4.43 -7.15
CA HIS A 36 -1.32 -5.80 -7.64
C HIS A 36 -2.74 -6.36 -7.72
N GLN A 37 -3.18 -6.74 -8.92
CA GLN A 37 -4.45 -7.45 -9.18
C GLN A 37 -5.68 -6.83 -8.48
N GLY A 38 -5.82 -5.50 -8.57
CA GLY A 38 -6.93 -4.74 -8.00
C GLY A 38 -6.84 -4.47 -6.49
N LEU A 39 -5.74 -4.89 -5.85
CA LEU A 39 -5.37 -4.42 -4.51
C LEU A 39 -4.39 -3.26 -4.62
N LEU A 40 -4.59 -2.30 -3.72
CA LEU A 40 -3.73 -1.15 -3.51
C LEU A 40 -3.16 -1.25 -2.09
N ILE A 41 -1.83 -1.24 -1.97
CA ILE A 41 -1.10 -1.40 -0.71
C ILE A 41 -0.36 -0.10 -0.45
N LEU A 42 -0.82 0.69 0.51
CA LEU A 42 -0.38 2.07 0.74
C LEU A 42 0.45 2.17 2.00
N ASN A 43 1.63 2.79 1.93
CA ASN A 43 2.46 3.02 3.12
C ASN A 43 1.74 3.97 4.10
N ASP A 44 1.29 3.40 5.21
CA ASP A 44 0.56 4.08 6.28
C ASP A 44 1.45 4.27 7.53
N SER A 45 2.77 4.22 7.34
CA SER A 45 3.75 4.43 8.40
C SER A 45 3.86 5.91 8.75
N ALA A 46 4.18 6.19 10.02
CA ALA A 46 4.45 7.56 10.49
C ALA A 46 5.90 8.01 10.22
N SER A 47 6.83 7.07 10.06
CA SER A 47 8.26 7.32 9.82
C SER A 47 8.89 6.16 9.03
N GLU A 48 10.01 6.45 8.35
CA GLU A 48 10.85 5.50 7.62
C GLU A 48 11.77 4.70 8.57
N ASP A 49 11.96 5.17 9.80
CA ASP A 49 12.82 4.53 10.81
C ASP A 49 12.10 3.41 11.60
N GLN A 50 10.85 3.11 11.28
CA GLN A 50 10.02 2.13 11.98
C GLN A 50 9.57 1.03 11.01
N PRO A 51 9.21 -0.17 11.53
CA PRO A 51 8.59 -1.22 10.72
C PRO A 51 7.42 -0.68 9.90
N ALA A 52 7.55 -0.80 8.59
CA ALA A 52 6.58 -0.20 7.68
C ALA A 52 5.21 -0.87 7.81
N ARG A 53 4.19 -0.07 8.12
CA ARG A 53 2.78 -0.44 8.15
C ARG A 53 2.11 -0.02 6.86
N TYR A 54 1.27 -0.89 6.32
CA TYR A 54 0.56 -0.64 5.08
C TYR A 54 -0.95 -0.85 5.24
N ALA A 55 -1.72 0.07 4.66
CA ALA A 55 -3.15 -0.11 4.43
C ALA A 55 -3.35 -0.94 3.16
N ILE A 56 -4.17 -1.99 3.23
CA ILE A 56 -4.54 -2.80 2.08
C ILE A 56 -5.96 -2.43 1.68
N VAL A 57 -6.12 -2.00 0.42
CA VAL A 57 -7.33 -1.39 -0.12
C VAL A 57 -7.77 -2.18 -1.34
N ARG A 58 -9.03 -2.59 -1.37
CA ARG A 58 -9.65 -3.15 -2.57
C ARG A 58 -10.14 -1.99 -3.43
N MET A 59 -9.58 -1.85 -4.63
CA MET A 59 -9.96 -0.79 -5.55
C MET A 59 -11.35 -1.06 -6.12
N GLU A 60 -12.21 -0.04 -6.10
CA GLU A 60 -13.53 -0.10 -6.73
C GLU A 60 -13.59 0.76 -7.99
N ARG A 61 -12.91 1.91 -7.97
CA ARG A 61 -12.87 2.86 -9.07
C ARG A 61 -11.57 3.66 -9.07
N ASP A 62 -11.09 3.99 -10.27
CA ASP A 62 -9.99 4.93 -10.50
C ASP A 62 -10.50 6.04 -11.43
N ASP A 63 -10.53 7.27 -10.91
CA ASP A 63 -10.92 8.47 -11.64
C ASP A 63 -9.71 9.40 -11.79
N ASP A 64 -8.84 9.08 -12.75
CA ASP A 64 -7.65 9.90 -13.10
C ASP A 64 -6.74 10.15 -11.89
N GLY A 65 -6.39 9.07 -11.18
CA GLY A 65 -5.53 9.14 -9.99
C GLY A 65 -6.28 9.51 -8.71
N LEU A 66 -7.61 9.60 -8.73
CA LEU A 66 -8.43 9.55 -7.52
C LEU A 66 -9.04 8.15 -7.39
N ILE A 67 -8.45 7.34 -6.52
CA ILE A 67 -8.88 5.96 -6.32
C ILE A 67 -9.85 5.91 -5.14
N SER A 68 -11.04 5.34 -5.37
CA SER A 68 -11.99 4.99 -4.32
C SER A 68 -12.07 3.49 -4.13
N GLY A 69 -12.18 3.05 -2.88
CA GLY A 69 -12.34 1.66 -2.54
C GLY A 69 -12.61 1.42 -1.07
N VAL A 70 -12.36 0.20 -0.63
CA VAL A 70 -12.55 -0.22 0.76
C VAL A 70 -11.21 -0.68 1.32
N GLN A 71 -10.76 -0.04 2.40
CA GLN A 71 -9.67 -0.58 3.20
C GLN A 71 -10.16 -1.84 3.90
N VAL A 72 -9.48 -2.95 3.61
CA VAL A 72 -9.83 -4.30 4.05
C VAL A 72 -8.84 -4.84 5.09
N ASP A 73 -7.66 -4.22 5.22
CA ASP A 73 -6.67 -4.58 6.22
C ASP A 73 -5.70 -3.43 6.54
N SER A 74 -4.97 -3.58 7.64
CA SER A 74 -3.78 -2.79 7.99
C SER A 74 -2.75 -3.71 8.61
N PHE A 75 -1.59 -3.86 7.97
CA PHE A 75 -0.59 -4.84 8.35
C PHE A 75 0.82 -4.25 8.37
N THR A 76 1.61 -4.61 9.38
CA THR A 76 3.03 -4.22 9.49
C THR A 76 3.89 -5.26 8.79
N PHE A 77 4.41 -4.89 7.61
CA PHE A 77 5.25 -5.74 6.78
C PHE A 77 6.74 -5.56 7.06
N GLY A 78 7.17 -4.40 7.58
CA GLY A 78 8.58 -4.15 7.88
C GLY A 78 9.16 -5.19 8.85
N GLY A 79 10.14 -5.97 8.39
CA GLY A 79 10.75 -7.04 9.18
C GLY A 79 9.89 -8.31 9.35
N ALA A 80 8.73 -8.40 8.68
CA ALA A 80 7.93 -9.62 8.63
C ALA A 80 8.57 -10.66 7.69
N ASP A 81 8.32 -11.95 7.94
CA ASP A 81 8.69 -13.02 7.02
C ASP A 81 7.90 -12.84 5.69
N PRO A 82 8.58 -12.76 4.52
CA PRO A 82 7.91 -12.68 3.22
C PRO A 82 6.85 -13.77 2.98
N LYS A 83 7.01 -14.96 3.58
CA LYS A 83 5.98 -16.02 3.49
C LYS A 83 4.71 -15.65 4.25
N ALA A 84 4.84 -15.07 5.43
CA ALA A 84 3.71 -14.62 6.23
C ALA A 84 3.01 -13.43 5.56
N ALA A 85 3.78 -12.50 4.99
CA ALA A 85 3.28 -11.39 4.20
C ALA A 85 2.49 -11.86 2.98
N ARG A 86 3.04 -12.81 2.21
CA ARG A 86 2.35 -13.42 1.07
C ARG A 86 1.07 -14.12 1.50
N GLN A 87 1.12 -14.91 2.57
CA GLN A 87 -0.07 -15.56 3.10
C GLN A 87 -1.15 -14.52 3.42
N ARG A 88 -0.79 -13.43 4.11
CA ARG A 88 -1.71 -12.35 4.46
C ARG A 88 -2.38 -11.72 3.25
N LEU A 89 -1.61 -11.41 2.21
CA LEU A 89 -2.12 -10.88 0.94
C LEU A 89 -3.10 -11.87 0.30
N GLN A 90 -2.77 -13.17 0.31
CA GLN A 90 -3.65 -14.21 -0.20
C GLN A 90 -4.98 -14.29 0.58
N GLU A 91 -4.96 -14.19 1.92
CA GLU A 91 -6.20 -14.22 2.72
C GLU A 91 -7.15 -13.07 2.31
N VAL A 92 -6.59 -11.86 2.18
CA VAL A 92 -7.35 -10.68 1.75
C VAL A 92 -7.89 -10.87 0.33
N ARG A 93 -7.10 -11.45 -0.57
CA ARG A 93 -7.57 -11.74 -1.94
C ARG A 93 -8.71 -12.75 -1.98
N GLU A 94 -8.68 -13.75 -1.10
CA GLU A 94 -9.75 -14.74 -0.92
C GLU A 94 -11.01 -14.17 -0.24
N GLY A 95 -11.01 -12.86 0.09
CA GLY A 95 -12.15 -12.16 0.68
C GLY A 95 -12.17 -12.21 2.20
N ARG A 96 -11.07 -12.63 2.85
CA ARG A 96 -10.93 -12.48 4.30
C ARG A 96 -10.49 -11.05 4.60
N ASP A 97 -11.49 -10.19 4.72
CA ASP A 97 -11.30 -8.81 5.14
C ASP A 97 -11.24 -8.75 6.68
N PHE A 98 -10.30 -7.96 7.21
CA PHE A 98 -10.09 -7.77 8.65
C PHE A 98 -10.68 -6.45 9.16
N MET A 99 -11.06 -5.58 8.22
CA MET A 99 -11.82 -4.36 8.42
C MET A 99 -12.62 -4.05 7.17
N SER A 100 -13.49 -3.05 7.25
CA SER A 100 -14.23 -2.54 6.10
C SER A 100 -14.45 -1.05 6.31
N GLN A 101 -13.55 -0.25 5.75
CA GLN A 101 -13.60 1.21 5.85
C GLN A 101 -13.53 1.81 4.46
N PRO A 102 -14.56 2.56 4.01
CA PRO A 102 -14.48 3.30 2.76
C PRO A 102 -13.28 4.24 2.78
N LEU A 103 -12.54 4.28 1.68
CA LEU A 103 -11.34 5.08 1.54
C LEU A 103 -11.30 5.70 0.15
N THR A 104 -10.84 6.94 0.09
CA THR A 104 -10.51 7.62 -1.16
C THR A 104 -9.12 8.21 -1.00
N VAL A 105 -8.24 7.93 -1.96
CA VAL A 105 -6.84 8.39 -1.94
C VAL A 105 -6.45 8.96 -3.29
N ARG A 106 -5.51 9.90 -3.26
CA ARG A 106 -4.92 10.46 -4.47
C ARG A 106 -3.64 9.70 -4.81
N THR A 107 -3.45 9.44 -6.09
CA THR A 107 -2.28 8.75 -6.62
C THR A 107 -1.73 9.48 -7.83
N GLU A 108 -0.42 9.45 -8.00
CA GLU A 108 0.25 9.99 -9.18
C GLU A 108 0.86 8.85 -10.00
N PRO A 109 0.64 8.82 -11.33
CA PRO A 109 1.07 7.72 -12.19
C PRO A 109 2.59 7.71 -12.42
N HIS A 110 3.31 8.76 -12.04
CA HIS A 110 4.74 8.91 -12.32
C HIS A 110 5.54 9.16 -11.05
N TRP A 111 6.71 8.53 -10.99
CA TRP A 111 7.70 8.77 -9.95
C TRP A 111 8.27 10.17 -10.10
N HIS A 112 7.69 11.14 -9.40
CA HIS A 112 8.35 12.41 -9.16
C HIS A 112 9.38 12.12 -8.07
N HIS A 113 10.67 12.25 -8.40
CA HIS A 113 11.81 12.09 -7.48
C HIS A 113 11.79 13.06 -6.27
N THR A 114 10.64 13.68 -5.98
CA THR A 114 10.47 14.82 -5.09
C THR A 114 9.00 14.82 -4.64
N CYS A 115 8.73 14.35 -3.42
CA CYS A 115 7.40 14.46 -2.82
C CYS A 115 7.34 15.77 -2.03
N GLU A 116 6.36 16.64 -2.32
CA GLU A 116 6.21 17.94 -1.64
C GLU A 116 5.93 17.79 -0.13
N LEU A 117 5.37 16.66 0.30
CA LEU A 117 5.21 16.30 1.72
C LEU A 117 6.54 15.82 2.35
N CYS A 118 7.49 15.34 1.55
CA CYS A 118 8.81 14.88 2.00
C CYS A 118 9.89 15.97 1.95
N ARG A 119 9.66 17.11 1.26
CA ARG A 119 10.59 18.26 1.12
C ARG A 119 12.07 17.86 1.05
N LEU A 120 12.42 17.01 0.10
CA LEU A 120 13.79 16.94 -0.41
C LEU A 120 13.87 17.75 -1.69
#